data_AF-A0A7V8XVE1-F1
#
_entry.id   AF-A0A7V8XVE1-F1
#
_cell.length_a   1.000
_cell.length_b   1.000
_cell.length_c   1.000
_cell.angle_alpha   90.00
_cell.angle_beta   90.00
_cell.angle_gamma   90.00
#
_symmetry.space_group_name_H-M   'P 1'
#
loop_
_entity.id
_entity.type
_entity.pdbx_description
1 polymer ?
#
loop_
_entity_poly.entity_id
_entity_poly.type
_entity_poly.pdbx_seq_one_letter_code
_entity_poly.pdbx_strand_id
1 'polypeptide(L)'
;MPKAQQKKKAKPQPKSKARKPPTRERGAKPVSSPLVSRGKLERAKMPAHAPKPVRPAAPPSQDEGKYVYCIIKSEKSLAFGALGIGGEPAHVQTVNYQNLAAVVSSTSLVVQDPTRDNVLAHQRVNETVMQQHTVIPMSFGTVFKTDDDIIELLRSAYEAFNDVLNKMEDKFEFGLKVLWDRDQIIREIEEEDEDIRRLKGEISSQKGSTYFARMQYGRLIDVALQARSERYVAEIFEALRDVSVASRSNKPIGDRMIMNAAFLVTRDTEEAFDARVKEIGSRYDKLTFKYTGPWPPYNFVNIRLKLERAH
;
A
#
# COMPACT_ATOMS: atom_id res chain seq x y z
N MET A 1 -15.10 64.16 60.11
CA MET A 1 -15.83 65.29 59.49
C MET A 1 -15.01 65.82 58.31
N PRO A 2 -15.58 66.28 57.17
CA PRO A 2 -17.00 66.47 56.83
C PRO A 2 -17.51 65.82 55.49
N LYS A 3 -18.84 65.60 55.44
CA LYS A 3 -19.88 65.84 54.39
C LYS A 3 -19.67 65.30 52.96
N ALA A 4 -20.51 64.42 52.36
CA ALA A 4 -21.98 64.33 52.16
C ALA A 4 -22.57 65.22 51.03
N GLN A 5 -23.18 64.56 50.00
CA GLN A 5 -24.41 64.89 49.22
C GLN A 5 -24.31 64.29 47.78
N GLN A 6 -25.07 63.28 47.32
CA GLN A 6 -26.51 63.10 47.01
C GLN A 6 -27.15 64.07 45.98
N LYS A 7 -27.53 63.54 44.79
CA LYS A 7 -28.90 63.48 44.18
C LYS A 7 -28.81 63.09 42.67
N LYS A 8 -29.45 62.00 42.20
CA LYS A 8 -30.82 61.86 41.59
C LYS A 8 -30.99 62.69 40.29
N LYS A 9 -31.59 62.27 39.17
CA LYS A 9 -32.49 61.17 38.74
C LYS A 9 -32.71 61.34 37.21
N ALA A 10 -32.94 60.27 36.44
CA ALA A 10 -34.06 60.16 35.46
C ALA A 10 -34.12 58.76 34.80
N LYS A 11 -35.34 58.24 34.68
CA LYS A 11 -35.79 57.01 33.98
C LYS A 11 -36.74 57.49 32.86
N PRO A 12 -36.97 56.74 31.76
CA PRO A 12 -38.00 55.68 31.79
C PRO A 12 -37.76 54.44 30.89
N GLN A 13 -38.50 53.38 31.25
CA GLN A 13 -38.71 52.08 30.57
C GLN A 13 -39.84 52.21 29.51
N PRO A 14 -40.06 51.28 28.54
CA PRO A 14 -40.64 49.94 28.85
C PRO A 14 -40.34 48.73 27.91
N LYS A 15 -40.39 47.54 28.56
CA LYS A 15 -40.89 46.19 28.16
C LYS A 15 -40.84 45.70 26.69
N SER A 16 -40.15 44.56 26.46
CA SER A 16 -40.62 43.44 25.62
C SER A 16 -39.94 42.11 26.05
N LYS A 17 -40.70 41.22 26.69
CA LYS A 17 -41.23 39.93 26.19
C LYS A 17 -40.17 38.89 25.76
N ALA A 18 -40.17 37.81 26.53
CA ALA A 18 -39.43 36.56 26.37
C ALA A 18 -39.57 35.94 24.97
N ARG A 19 -38.45 35.43 24.44
CA ARG A 19 -38.42 34.35 23.45
C ARG A 19 -37.26 33.42 23.76
N LYS A 20 -37.60 32.16 24.06
CA LYS A 20 -36.69 31.01 24.16
C LYS A 20 -36.06 30.72 22.79
N PRO A 21 -34.78 30.35 22.70
CA PRO A 21 -34.25 29.65 21.53
C PRO A 21 -34.59 28.14 21.62
N PRO A 22 -34.82 27.45 20.49
CA PRO A 22 -35.42 26.13 20.48
C PRO A 22 -34.41 25.01 20.74
N THR A 23 -34.92 24.03 21.48
CA THR A 23 -34.43 22.66 21.67
C THR A 23 -34.28 21.96 20.31
N ARG A 24 -33.13 21.34 20.04
CA ARG A 24 -32.97 20.37 18.95
C ARG A 24 -33.01 18.97 19.57
N GLU A 25 -34.20 18.39 19.57
CA GLU A 25 -34.43 16.99 19.91
C GLU A 25 -33.94 16.05 18.81
N ARG A 26 -33.47 14.88 19.26
CA ARG A 26 -33.24 13.68 18.48
C ARG A 26 -34.56 13.16 17.93
N GLY A 27 -34.58 12.83 16.64
CA GLY A 27 -35.67 12.10 16.01
C GLY A 27 -35.11 11.11 15.00
N ALA A 28 -34.82 9.90 15.47
CA ALA A 28 -34.79 8.72 14.62
C ALA A 28 -36.25 8.37 14.26
N LYS A 29 -36.51 7.90 13.03
CA LYS A 29 -37.40 6.77 12.74
C LYS A 29 -37.43 6.43 11.23
N PRO A 30 -37.87 5.20 10.87
CA PRO A 30 -37.54 4.46 9.66
C PRO A 30 -38.66 4.50 8.62
N VAL A 31 -38.37 4.04 7.40
CA VAL A 31 -39.36 3.81 6.32
C VAL A 31 -38.90 2.55 5.56
N SER A 32 -39.32 1.36 6.00
CA SER A 32 -40.52 0.61 5.58
C SER A 32 -40.47 0.11 4.12
N SER A 33 -40.24 -1.19 4.00
CA SER A 33 -40.48 -2.02 2.82
C SER A 33 -41.98 -2.07 2.46
N PRO A 34 -42.32 -2.35 1.19
CA PRO A 34 -43.53 -3.09 0.86
C PRO A 34 -43.21 -4.49 0.33
N LEU A 35 -44.18 -5.37 0.55
CA LEU A 35 -44.21 -6.81 0.35
C LEU A 35 -45.04 -7.15 -0.91
N VAL A 36 -44.65 -8.26 -1.56
CA VAL A 36 -45.44 -9.17 -2.43
C VAL A 36 -45.73 -8.77 -3.89
N SER A 37 -45.15 -9.54 -4.83
CA SER A 37 -45.96 -10.38 -5.73
C SER A 37 -45.16 -11.57 -6.29
N ARG A 38 -45.72 -12.77 -6.11
CA ARG A 38 -45.32 -14.00 -6.80
C ARG A 38 -45.74 -13.88 -8.26
N GLY A 39 -44.80 -14.00 -9.19
CA GLY A 39 -45.03 -14.06 -10.63
C GLY A 39 -44.17 -15.15 -11.26
N LYS A 40 -44.80 -15.98 -12.08
CA LYS A 40 -44.32 -17.21 -12.70
C LYS A 40 -42.97 -17.09 -13.43
N LEU A 41 -42.22 -18.20 -13.41
CA LEU A 41 -41.15 -18.51 -14.35
C LEU A 41 -41.61 -18.31 -15.80
N GLU A 42 -40.87 -17.52 -16.56
CA GLU A 42 -40.94 -17.54 -18.02
C GLU A 42 -39.52 -17.50 -18.61
N ARG A 43 -39.25 -18.48 -19.48
CA ARG A 43 -37.94 -18.75 -20.09
C ARG A 43 -37.79 -17.81 -21.30
N ALA A 44 -37.08 -16.70 -21.15
CA ALA A 44 -36.78 -15.82 -22.27
C ALA A 44 -35.59 -16.37 -23.08
N LYS A 45 -35.83 -16.68 -24.36
CA LYS A 45 -34.81 -17.11 -25.34
C LYS A 45 -33.83 -15.96 -25.60
N MET A 46 -32.54 -16.21 -25.42
CA MET A 46 -31.47 -15.35 -25.92
C MET A 46 -31.52 -15.34 -27.47
N PRO A 47 -31.49 -14.18 -28.14
CA PRO A 47 -31.23 -14.15 -29.57
C PRO A 47 -29.79 -14.61 -29.81
N ALA A 48 -29.61 -15.57 -30.72
CA ALA A 48 -28.30 -15.97 -31.20
C ALA A 48 -27.61 -14.77 -31.84
N HIS A 49 -26.56 -14.25 -31.21
CA HIS A 49 -25.68 -13.27 -31.84
C HIS A 49 -24.71 -14.04 -32.74
N ALA A 50 -24.90 -13.89 -34.06
CA ALA A 50 -23.94 -14.34 -35.05
C ALA A 50 -22.57 -13.71 -34.77
N PRO A 51 -21.46 -14.45 -34.91
CA PRO A 51 -20.13 -13.89 -34.76
C PRO A 51 -19.95 -12.77 -35.80
N LYS A 52 -19.69 -11.54 -35.33
CA LYS A 52 -19.30 -10.44 -36.22
C LYS A 52 -17.95 -10.77 -36.84
N PRO A 53 -17.72 -10.45 -38.13
CA PRO A 53 -16.44 -10.69 -38.76
C PRO A 53 -15.35 -9.90 -38.02
N VAL A 54 -14.31 -10.61 -37.60
CA VAL A 54 -13.07 -10.03 -37.07
C VAL A 54 -12.52 -9.12 -38.16
N ARG A 55 -12.56 -7.80 -37.94
CA ARG A 55 -11.82 -6.87 -38.80
C ARG A 55 -10.33 -7.23 -38.70
N PRO A 56 -9.58 -7.25 -39.81
CA PRO A 56 -8.13 -7.32 -39.73
C PRO A 56 -7.66 -6.16 -38.86
N ALA A 57 -6.73 -6.44 -37.94
CA ALA A 57 -6.09 -5.41 -37.13
C ALA A 57 -5.61 -4.29 -38.06
N ALA A 58 -5.93 -3.05 -37.72
CA ALA A 58 -5.39 -1.88 -38.41
C ALA A 58 -3.85 -1.97 -38.38
N PRO A 59 -3.14 -1.50 -39.42
CA PRO A 59 -1.68 -1.44 -39.37
C PRO A 59 -1.25 -0.65 -38.12
N PRO A 60 -0.16 -1.05 -37.45
CA PRO A 60 0.29 -0.38 -36.23
C PRO A 60 0.46 1.11 -36.54
N SER A 61 -0.33 1.95 -35.88
CA SER A 61 -0.10 3.39 -35.87
C SER A 61 1.30 3.63 -35.31
N GLN A 62 2.06 4.55 -35.91
CA GLN A 62 3.46 4.84 -35.54
C GLN A 62 3.67 5.27 -34.06
N ASP A 63 2.58 5.39 -33.29
CA ASP A 63 2.54 5.74 -31.86
C ASP A 63 2.09 4.57 -30.96
N GLU A 64 2.18 3.31 -31.40
CA GLU A 64 1.90 2.13 -30.57
C GLU A 64 3.19 1.52 -30.01
N GLY A 65 3.21 1.25 -28.71
CA GLY A 65 4.31 0.62 -27.98
C GLY A 65 3.85 -0.62 -27.23
N LYS A 66 4.80 -1.24 -26.53
CA LYS A 66 4.62 -2.46 -25.74
C LYS A 66 4.87 -2.17 -24.28
N TYR A 67 3.82 -2.25 -23.47
CA TYR A 67 3.94 -2.16 -22.02
C TYR A 67 4.40 -3.51 -21.48
N VAL A 68 5.49 -3.55 -20.72
CA VAL A 68 6.06 -4.78 -20.14
C VAL A 68 5.73 -4.85 -18.65
N TYR A 69 5.09 -5.94 -18.24
CA TYR A 69 4.65 -6.18 -16.87
C TYR A 69 5.68 -6.93 -16.04
N CYS A 70 6.13 -8.07 -16.56
CA CYS A 70 7.09 -8.95 -15.91
C CYS A 70 7.81 -9.82 -16.94
N ILE A 71 8.85 -10.51 -16.48
CA ILE A 71 9.60 -11.50 -17.25
C ILE A 71 9.46 -12.86 -16.55
N ILE A 72 9.24 -13.90 -17.35
CA ILE A 72 9.03 -15.29 -16.90
C ILE A 72 9.86 -16.25 -17.74
N LYS A 73 9.97 -17.50 -17.28
CA LYS A 73 10.41 -18.61 -18.14
C LYS A 73 9.23 -19.14 -18.95
N SER A 74 9.39 -19.15 -20.28
CA SER A 74 8.50 -19.88 -21.20
C SER A 74 9.12 -19.97 -22.59
N GLU A 75 9.17 -21.19 -23.12
CA GLU A 75 9.53 -21.44 -24.54
C GLU A 75 8.32 -21.23 -25.48
N LYS A 76 7.10 -21.30 -24.94
CA LYS A 76 5.86 -21.17 -25.71
C LYS A 76 5.33 -19.75 -25.60
N SER A 77 4.68 -19.30 -26.67
CA SER A 77 3.87 -18.08 -26.62
C SER A 77 2.63 -18.34 -25.76
N LEU A 78 2.36 -17.43 -24.82
CA LEU A 78 1.26 -17.49 -23.87
C LEU A 78 0.36 -16.26 -24.01
N ALA A 79 -0.91 -16.42 -23.65
CA ALA A 79 -1.87 -15.33 -23.56
C ALA A 79 -2.61 -15.41 -22.21
N PHE A 80 -2.77 -14.26 -21.57
CA PHE A 80 -3.41 -14.12 -20.25
C PHE A 80 -4.77 -13.40 -20.33
N GLY A 81 -5.23 -13.08 -21.54
CA GLY A 81 -6.51 -12.44 -21.79
C GLY A 81 -6.52 -10.93 -21.54
N ALA A 82 -7.73 -10.35 -21.47
CA ALA A 82 -7.96 -8.91 -21.32
C ALA A 82 -7.76 -8.45 -19.86
N LEU A 83 -6.51 -8.27 -19.45
CA LEU A 83 -6.13 -7.87 -18.09
C LEU A 83 -5.26 -6.60 -18.05
N GLY A 84 -4.80 -6.14 -19.21
CA GLY A 84 -3.82 -5.07 -19.33
C GLY A 84 -4.37 -3.69 -18.99
N ILE A 85 -3.47 -2.71 -19.03
CA ILE A 85 -3.74 -1.31 -18.70
C ILE A 85 -4.51 -0.64 -19.85
N GLY A 86 -5.55 0.12 -19.52
CA GLY A 86 -6.36 0.86 -20.48
C GLY A 86 -7.80 1.03 -20.00
N GLY A 87 -8.55 1.95 -20.64
CA GLY A 87 -9.97 2.13 -20.36
C GLY A 87 -10.81 0.89 -20.71
N GLU A 88 -10.41 0.16 -21.77
CA GLU A 88 -10.77 -1.23 -21.99
C GLU A 88 -9.52 -2.10 -21.73
N PRO A 89 -9.61 -3.17 -20.92
CA PRO A 89 -8.44 -3.98 -20.58
C PRO A 89 -7.76 -4.57 -21.82
N ALA A 90 -6.50 -4.18 -22.04
CA ALA A 90 -5.73 -4.67 -23.18
C ALA A 90 -5.45 -6.18 -23.06
N HIS A 91 -5.34 -6.86 -24.20
CA HIS A 91 -4.93 -8.26 -24.22
C HIS A 91 -3.46 -8.39 -23.82
N VAL A 92 -3.21 -9.27 -22.87
CA VAL A 92 -1.88 -9.58 -22.35
C VAL A 92 -1.37 -10.87 -22.99
N GLN A 93 -0.18 -10.82 -23.54
CA GLN A 93 0.49 -11.91 -24.25
C GLN A 93 2.00 -11.89 -24.01
N THR A 94 2.74 -12.83 -24.60
CA THR A 94 4.19 -12.87 -24.45
C THR A 94 4.96 -12.52 -25.72
N VAL A 95 6.10 -11.85 -25.53
CA VAL A 95 7.19 -11.78 -26.50
C VAL A 95 8.31 -12.67 -26.00
N ASN A 96 8.67 -13.69 -26.78
CA ASN A 96 9.58 -14.75 -26.36
C ASN A 96 10.99 -14.58 -26.94
N TYR A 97 12.00 -14.95 -26.16
CA TYR A 97 13.36 -15.13 -26.61
C TYR A 97 13.98 -16.35 -25.90
N GLN A 98 14.28 -17.40 -26.67
CA GLN A 98 14.70 -18.70 -26.14
C GLN A 98 13.69 -19.23 -25.09
N ASN A 99 14.15 -19.51 -23.86
CA ASN A 99 13.31 -19.96 -22.76
C ASN A 99 12.75 -18.81 -21.89
N LEU A 100 12.97 -17.55 -22.27
CA LEU A 100 12.44 -16.38 -21.57
C LEU A 100 11.28 -15.77 -22.32
N ALA A 101 10.37 -15.16 -21.58
CA ALA A 101 9.23 -14.44 -22.13
C ALA A 101 8.97 -13.16 -21.34
N ALA A 102 8.83 -12.04 -22.04
CA ALA A 102 8.30 -10.81 -21.50
C ALA A 102 6.77 -10.84 -21.61
N VAL A 103 6.06 -10.60 -20.51
CA VAL A 103 4.61 -10.46 -20.49
C VAL A 103 4.26 -9.02 -20.81
N VAL A 104 3.48 -8.83 -21.88
CA VAL A 104 3.24 -7.51 -22.46
C VAL A 104 1.79 -7.30 -22.86
N SER A 105 1.41 -6.03 -23.01
CA SER A 105 0.22 -5.62 -23.76
C SER A 105 0.58 -4.48 -24.70
N SER A 106 -0.20 -4.34 -25.77
CA SER A 106 -0.16 -3.13 -26.61
C SER A 106 -0.62 -1.92 -25.80
N THR A 107 0.01 -0.77 -26.06
CA THR A 107 -0.33 0.50 -25.42
C THR A 107 0.05 1.66 -26.35
N SER A 108 -0.56 2.83 -26.20
CA SER A 108 -0.06 4.03 -26.89
C SER A 108 1.31 4.44 -26.32
N LEU A 109 2.22 4.96 -27.15
CA LEU A 109 3.55 5.49 -26.79
C LEU A 109 3.50 6.80 -25.96
N VAL A 110 2.42 6.99 -25.19
CA VAL A 110 2.28 8.09 -24.24
C VAL A 110 2.72 7.57 -22.87
N VAL A 111 3.38 8.44 -22.08
CA VAL A 111 3.71 8.15 -20.68
C VAL A 111 2.40 7.75 -19.97
N GLN A 112 2.34 6.53 -19.47
CA GLN A 112 1.17 6.08 -18.72
C GLN A 112 1.15 6.82 -17.38
N ASP A 113 0.13 7.65 -17.19
CA ASP A 113 -0.08 8.30 -15.91
C ASP A 113 -0.23 7.22 -14.82
N PRO A 114 0.46 7.35 -13.68
CA PRO A 114 0.37 6.42 -12.55
C PRO A 114 -0.94 6.65 -11.79
N THR A 115 -2.06 6.57 -12.51
CA THR A 115 -3.39 6.55 -11.92
C THR A 115 -3.53 5.29 -11.08
N ARG A 116 -4.38 5.35 -10.04
CA ARG A 116 -4.63 4.20 -9.17
C ARG A 116 -5.09 2.97 -9.97
N ASP A 117 -5.94 3.18 -10.97
CA ASP A 117 -6.49 2.10 -11.79
C ASP A 117 -5.41 1.43 -12.64
N ASN A 118 -4.49 2.20 -13.23
CA ASN A 118 -3.38 1.65 -14.02
C ASN A 118 -2.42 0.84 -13.15
N VAL A 119 -2.08 1.33 -11.95
CA VAL A 119 -1.19 0.62 -11.00
C VAL A 119 -1.84 -0.69 -10.54
N LEU A 120 -3.14 -0.68 -10.24
CA LEU A 120 -3.87 -1.89 -9.87
C LEU A 120 -3.97 -2.88 -11.03
N ALA A 121 -4.16 -2.41 -12.26
CA ALA A 121 -4.16 -3.27 -13.45
C ALA A 121 -2.79 -3.93 -13.67
N HIS A 122 -1.69 -3.17 -13.57
CA HIS A 122 -0.33 -3.70 -13.60
C HIS A 122 -0.13 -4.80 -12.57
N GLN A 123 -0.51 -4.51 -11.33
CA GLN A 123 -0.39 -5.46 -10.22
C GLN A 123 -1.19 -6.74 -10.48
N ARG A 124 -2.43 -6.61 -10.95
CA ARG A 124 -3.31 -7.75 -11.27
C ARG A 124 -2.72 -8.66 -12.35
N VAL A 125 -2.08 -8.10 -13.38
CA VAL A 125 -1.40 -8.90 -14.41
C VAL A 125 -0.28 -9.73 -13.78
N ASN A 126 0.60 -9.09 -13.00
CA ASN A 126 1.72 -9.78 -12.36
C ASN A 126 1.25 -10.87 -11.39
N GLU A 127 0.22 -10.62 -10.59
CA GLU A 127 -0.39 -11.63 -9.71
C GLU A 127 -0.97 -12.81 -10.49
N THR A 128 -1.66 -12.54 -11.60
CA THR A 128 -2.26 -13.59 -12.43
C THR A 128 -1.18 -14.49 -13.03
N VAL A 129 -0.09 -13.89 -13.55
CA VAL A 129 1.04 -14.64 -14.11
C VAL A 129 1.75 -15.44 -13.02
N MET A 130 1.92 -14.85 -11.83
CA MET A 130 2.61 -15.48 -10.70
C MET A 130 1.92 -16.74 -10.18
N GLN A 131 0.62 -16.93 -10.45
CA GLN A 131 -0.09 -18.15 -10.08
C GLN A 131 0.49 -19.41 -10.73
N GLN A 132 1.10 -19.27 -11.92
CA GLN A 132 1.62 -20.39 -12.71
C GLN A 132 3.10 -20.28 -13.03
N HIS A 133 3.71 -19.11 -12.86
CA HIS A 133 5.09 -18.85 -13.24
C HIS A 133 5.86 -18.09 -12.15
N THR A 134 7.16 -18.32 -12.06
CA THR A 134 8.05 -17.39 -11.35
C THR A 134 8.20 -16.10 -12.14
N VAL A 135 8.01 -14.97 -11.48
CA VAL A 135 7.98 -13.66 -12.12
C VAL A 135 9.14 -12.78 -11.66
N ILE A 136 9.77 -12.10 -12.62
CA ILE A 136 10.55 -10.89 -12.38
C ILE A 136 9.65 -9.70 -12.68
N PRO A 137 9.12 -9.01 -11.66
CA PRO A 137 8.27 -7.86 -11.91
C PRO A 137 9.09 -6.69 -12.47
N MET A 138 8.60 -6.06 -13.55
CA MET A 138 9.17 -4.82 -14.06
C MET A 138 8.61 -3.63 -13.31
N SER A 139 9.33 -2.51 -13.29
CA SER A 139 8.80 -1.27 -12.73
C SER A 139 7.57 -0.80 -13.51
N PHE A 140 6.59 -0.23 -12.81
CA PHE A 140 5.44 0.38 -13.44
C PHE A 140 5.86 1.44 -14.47
N GLY A 141 5.25 1.40 -15.66
CA GLY A 141 5.53 2.35 -16.74
C GLY A 141 6.66 1.91 -17.67
N THR A 142 7.13 0.65 -17.57
CA THR A 142 8.13 0.11 -18.51
C THR A 142 7.50 -0.11 -19.88
N VAL A 143 7.88 0.71 -20.87
CA VAL A 143 7.36 0.66 -22.24
C VAL A 143 8.50 0.59 -23.25
N PHE A 144 8.35 -0.29 -24.24
CA PHE A 144 9.23 -0.43 -25.39
C PHE A 144 8.50 -0.01 -26.68
N LYS A 145 9.23 0.34 -27.73
CA LYS A 145 8.59 0.72 -29.01
C LYS A 145 8.15 -0.52 -29.78
N THR A 146 8.99 -1.55 -29.78
CA THR A 146 8.79 -2.74 -30.61
C THR A 146 9.05 -4.03 -29.86
N ASP A 147 8.59 -5.15 -30.42
CA ASP A 147 8.91 -6.48 -29.93
C ASP A 147 10.41 -6.79 -30.07
N ASP A 148 11.07 -6.23 -31.10
CA ASP A 148 12.53 -6.39 -31.31
C ASP A 148 13.35 -5.75 -30.19
N ASP A 149 12.95 -4.57 -29.68
CA ASP A 149 13.61 -3.93 -28.54
C ASP A 149 13.50 -4.80 -27.27
N ILE A 150 12.36 -5.49 -27.10
CA ILE A 150 12.14 -6.41 -25.98
C ILE A 150 13.01 -7.66 -26.14
N ILE A 151 13.11 -8.20 -27.35
CA ILE A 151 13.99 -9.33 -27.65
C ILE A 151 15.45 -8.97 -27.38
N GLU A 152 15.88 -7.75 -27.72
CA GLU A 152 17.22 -7.25 -27.41
C GLU A 152 17.47 -7.14 -25.90
N LEU A 153 16.49 -6.65 -25.13
CA LEU A 153 16.55 -6.67 -23.66
C LEU A 153 16.72 -8.10 -23.13
N LEU A 154 15.85 -9.02 -23.56
CA LEU A 154 15.89 -10.41 -23.10
C LEU A 154 17.20 -11.09 -23.48
N ARG A 155 17.77 -10.76 -24.65
CA ARG A 155 19.06 -11.27 -25.12
C ARG A 155 20.22 -10.73 -24.30
N SER A 156 20.30 -9.41 -24.12
CA SER A 156 21.43 -8.74 -23.46
C SER A 156 21.53 -9.08 -21.96
N ALA A 157 20.39 -9.32 -21.31
CA ALA A 157 20.32 -9.68 -19.90
C ALA A 157 19.88 -11.14 -19.66
N TYR A 158 20.04 -12.01 -20.65
CA TYR A 158 19.56 -13.40 -20.63
C TYR A 158 20.02 -14.19 -19.40
N GLU A 159 21.33 -14.21 -19.14
CA GLU A 159 21.92 -14.91 -17.99
C GLU A 159 21.42 -14.31 -16.67
N ALA A 160 21.35 -12.98 -16.58
CA ALA A 160 20.90 -12.28 -15.37
C ALA A 160 19.42 -12.57 -15.05
N PHE A 161 18.54 -12.60 -16.05
CA PHE A 161 17.15 -12.97 -15.86
C PHE A 161 17.01 -14.42 -15.45
N ASN A 162 17.72 -15.35 -16.09
CA ASN A 162 17.70 -16.76 -15.71
C ASN A 162 18.17 -16.99 -14.27
N ASP A 163 19.27 -16.36 -13.87
CA ASP A 163 19.79 -16.43 -12.49
C ASP A 163 18.78 -15.94 -11.46
N VAL A 164 18.12 -14.82 -11.74
CA VAL A 164 17.10 -14.27 -10.84
C VAL A 164 15.86 -15.15 -10.81
N LEU A 165 15.36 -15.63 -11.95
CA LEU A 165 14.22 -16.55 -12.01
C LEU A 165 14.50 -17.84 -11.24
N ASN A 166 15.70 -18.42 -11.37
CA ASN A 166 16.13 -19.58 -10.58
C ASN A 166 16.12 -19.28 -9.08
N LYS A 167 16.65 -18.12 -8.67
CA LYS A 167 16.68 -17.73 -7.25
C LYS A 167 15.29 -17.48 -6.69
N MET A 168 14.36 -16.95 -7.49
CA MET A 168 12.98 -16.63 -7.07
C MET A 168 12.01 -17.80 -7.22
N GLU A 169 12.44 -18.93 -7.77
CA GLU A 169 11.60 -20.11 -7.96
C GLU A 169 10.95 -20.56 -6.65
N ASP A 170 9.63 -20.81 -6.70
CA ASP A 170 8.77 -21.16 -5.56
C ASP A 170 8.93 -20.27 -4.32
N LYS A 171 9.19 -18.97 -4.54
CA LYS A 171 9.26 -17.96 -3.48
C LYS A 171 8.27 -16.83 -3.73
N PHE A 172 7.71 -16.34 -2.63
CA PHE A 172 6.78 -15.21 -2.59
C PHE A 172 7.29 -14.12 -1.69
N GLU A 173 6.90 -12.89 -2.00
CA GLU A 173 7.12 -11.77 -1.12
C GLU A 173 5.89 -11.51 -0.25
N PHE A 174 6.14 -11.32 1.03
CA PHE A 174 5.16 -10.82 1.98
C PHE A 174 5.59 -9.49 2.58
N GLY A 175 4.66 -8.56 2.65
CA GLY A 175 4.84 -7.26 3.29
C GLY A 175 4.36 -7.28 4.73
N LEU A 176 5.19 -6.80 5.65
CA LEU A 176 4.81 -6.60 7.05
C LEU A 176 5.06 -5.14 7.46
N LYS A 177 3.99 -4.46 7.87
CA LYS A 177 4.07 -3.13 8.48
C LYS A 177 3.59 -3.21 9.91
N VAL A 178 4.34 -2.61 10.82
CA VAL A 178 4.00 -2.57 12.24
C VAL A 178 3.87 -1.12 12.66
N LEU A 179 2.74 -0.81 13.28
CA LEU A 179 2.41 0.52 13.77
C LEU A 179 2.17 0.48 15.27
N TRP A 180 2.44 1.58 15.94
CA TRP A 180 2.12 1.79 17.36
C TRP A 180 1.22 3.01 17.55
N ASP A 181 0.60 3.12 18.73
CA ASP A 181 0.10 4.40 19.21
C ASP A 181 1.27 5.14 19.90
N ARG A 182 1.82 6.13 19.20
CA ARG A 182 2.97 6.92 19.68
C ARG A 182 2.68 7.59 21.03
N ASP A 183 1.47 8.12 21.23
CA ASP A 183 1.13 8.83 22.46
C ASP A 183 0.99 7.86 23.63
N GLN A 184 0.49 6.65 23.37
CA GLN A 184 0.49 5.59 24.38
C GLN A 184 1.91 5.18 24.78
N ILE A 185 2.81 4.99 23.82
CA ILE A 185 4.19 4.62 24.11
C ILE A 185 4.94 5.74 24.85
N ILE A 186 4.67 7.01 24.53
CA ILE A 186 5.23 8.15 25.28
C ILE A 186 4.80 8.10 26.74
N ARG A 187 3.51 7.85 27.03
CA ARG A 187 3.03 7.73 28.41
C ARG A 187 3.76 6.62 29.19
N GLU A 188 4.00 5.49 28.54
CA GLU A 188 4.75 4.38 29.15
C GLU A 188 6.20 4.75 29.42
N ILE A 189 6.86 5.44 28.48
CA ILE A 189 8.24 5.93 28.68
C ILE A 189 8.31 6.92 29.85
N GLU A 190 7.34 7.83 30.00
CA GLU A 190 7.27 8.77 31.12
C GLU A 190 7.00 8.08 32.48
N GLU A 191 6.35 6.92 32.45
CA GLU A 191 6.12 6.07 33.62
C GLU A 191 7.35 5.20 33.95
N GLU A 192 8.21 4.90 33.00
CA GLU A 192 9.41 4.08 33.20
C GLU A 192 10.67 4.91 33.52
N ASP A 193 10.78 6.12 32.97
CA ASP A 193 11.99 6.96 33.05
C ASP A 193 11.79 8.18 33.97
N GLU A 194 12.53 8.21 35.08
CA GLU A 194 12.44 9.25 36.11
C GLU A 194 12.88 10.63 35.61
N ASP A 195 13.89 10.71 34.74
CA ASP A 195 14.40 11.97 34.22
C ASP A 195 13.40 12.62 33.27
N ILE A 196 12.81 11.82 32.37
CA ILE A 196 11.73 12.25 31.48
C ILE A 196 10.53 12.73 32.30
N ARG A 197 10.16 11.99 33.35
CA ARG A 197 9.06 12.36 34.26
C ARG A 197 9.34 13.67 34.99
N ARG A 198 10.56 13.86 35.51
CA ARG A 198 10.98 15.09 36.19
C ARG A 198 10.89 16.29 35.25
N LEU A 199 11.44 16.17 34.04
CA LEU A 199 11.39 17.24 33.03
C LEU A 199 9.94 17.58 32.67
N LYS A 200 9.06 16.59 32.51
CA LYS A 200 7.63 16.83 32.29
C LYS A 200 7.00 17.62 33.45
N GLY A 201 7.32 17.24 34.69
CA GLY A 201 6.85 17.94 35.89
C GLY A 201 7.32 19.40 35.97
N GLU A 202 8.59 19.67 35.64
CA GLU A 202 9.15 21.02 35.56
C GLU A 202 8.43 21.87 34.51
N ILE A 203 8.18 21.29 33.33
CA ILE A 203 7.45 21.94 32.23
C ILE A 203 6.02 22.30 32.63
N SER A 204 5.33 21.44 33.39
CA SER A 204 3.96 21.66 33.85
C SER A 204 3.86 22.63 35.02
N SER A 205 4.90 22.74 35.86
CA SER A 205 4.85 23.49 37.13
C SER A 205 5.41 24.91 37.03
N GLN A 206 6.32 25.19 36.10
CA GLN A 206 6.97 26.49 36.00
C GLN A 206 6.10 27.52 35.25
N LYS A 207 5.99 28.73 35.84
CA LYS A 207 5.36 29.91 35.22
C LYS A 207 6.31 30.70 34.30
N GLY A 208 7.58 30.30 34.20
CA GLY A 208 8.65 30.96 33.43
C GLY A 208 9.02 30.25 32.12
N SER A 209 10.17 30.61 31.54
CA SER A 209 10.65 30.00 30.29
C SER A 209 11.03 28.52 30.51
N THR A 210 10.22 27.63 29.96
CA THR A 210 10.44 26.17 29.98
C THR A 210 11.15 25.67 28.72
N TYR A 211 11.73 26.58 27.92
CA TYR A 211 12.29 26.26 26.60
C TYR A 211 13.35 25.15 26.66
N PHE A 212 14.35 25.29 27.54
CA PHE A 212 15.41 24.30 27.70
C PHE A 212 14.89 22.95 28.18
N ALA A 213 13.99 22.93 29.17
CA ALA A 213 13.38 21.71 29.68
C ALA A 213 12.56 20.99 28.59
N ARG A 214 11.78 21.73 27.77
CA ARG A 214 11.04 21.18 26.63
C ARG A 214 11.95 20.59 25.56
N MET A 215 13.06 21.26 25.26
CA MET A 215 14.04 20.78 24.28
C MET A 215 14.72 19.48 24.76
N GLN A 216 15.12 19.43 26.03
CA GLN A 216 15.70 18.22 26.63
C GLN A 216 14.70 17.07 26.70
N TYR A 217 13.46 17.34 27.16
CA TYR A 217 12.38 16.36 27.19
C TYR A 217 12.12 15.77 25.80
N GLY A 218 11.99 16.62 24.78
CA GLY A 218 11.78 16.16 23.40
C GLY A 218 12.91 15.25 22.92
N ARG A 219 14.17 15.62 23.17
CA ARG A 219 15.33 14.80 22.80
C ARG A 219 15.34 13.44 23.50
N LEU A 220 15.05 13.40 24.80
CA LEU A 220 15.03 12.14 25.55
C LEU A 220 13.87 11.24 25.09
N ILE A 221 12.70 11.82 24.82
CA ILE A 221 11.56 11.10 24.24
C ILE A 221 11.93 10.50 22.88
N ASP A 222 12.56 11.28 21.99
CA ASP A 222 12.93 10.79 20.66
C ASP A 222 13.94 9.63 20.74
N VAL A 223 14.94 9.73 21.63
CA VAL A 223 15.91 8.64 21.88
C VAL A 223 15.22 7.41 22.45
N ALA A 224 14.34 7.57 23.44
CA ALA A 224 13.63 6.47 24.06
C ALA A 224 12.66 5.78 23.09
N LEU A 225 11.94 6.54 22.27
CA LEU A 225 11.09 6.02 21.20
C LEU A 225 11.93 5.22 20.19
N GLN A 226 13.03 5.79 19.70
CA GLN A 226 13.90 5.10 18.75
C GLN A 226 14.40 3.76 19.30
N ALA A 227 14.92 3.75 20.54
CA ALA A 227 15.39 2.53 21.19
C ALA A 227 14.27 1.49 21.41
N ARG A 228 13.04 1.93 21.72
CA ARG A 228 11.90 1.01 21.88
C ARG A 228 11.43 0.44 20.54
N SER A 229 11.38 1.26 19.51
CA SER A 229 11.09 0.84 18.13
C SER A 229 12.10 -0.21 17.66
N GLU A 230 13.40 0.05 17.82
CA GLU A 230 14.48 -0.86 17.43
C GLU A 230 14.38 -2.21 18.14
N ARG A 231 14.04 -2.22 19.44
CA ARG A 231 13.81 -3.48 20.19
C ARG A 231 12.65 -4.30 19.60
N TYR A 232 11.48 -3.69 19.40
CA TYR A 232 10.34 -4.40 18.81
C TYR A 232 10.68 -4.93 17.41
N VAL A 233 11.31 -4.11 16.58
CA VAL A 233 11.69 -4.49 15.21
C VAL A 233 12.68 -5.65 15.23
N ALA A 234 13.71 -5.61 16.08
CA ALA A 234 14.69 -6.69 16.21
C ALA A 234 14.03 -8.01 16.66
N GLU A 235 13.16 -7.96 17.68
CA GLU A 235 12.44 -9.15 18.16
C GLU A 235 11.55 -9.78 17.07
N ILE A 236 10.89 -8.95 16.26
CA ILE A 236 10.05 -9.42 15.16
C ILE A 236 10.91 -10.04 14.04
N PHE A 237 12.03 -9.42 13.67
CA PHE A 237 12.93 -9.98 12.66
C PHE A 237 13.53 -11.32 13.09
N GLU A 238 14.01 -11.41 14.33
CA GLU A 238 14.56 -12.67 14.85
C GLU A 238 13.50 -13.76 14.89
N ALA A 239 12.27 -13.43 15.31
CA ALA A 239 11.18 -14.41 15.35
C ALA A 239 10.74 -14.91 13.97
N LEU A 240 10.93 -14.14 12.90
CA LEU A 240 10.57 -14.50 11.51
C LEU A 240 11.75 -15.06 10.71
N ARG A 241 12.95 -15.08 11.28
CA ARG A 241 14.18 -15.45 10.58
C ARG A 241 14.15 -16.88 10.03
N ASP A 242 13.68 -17.85 10.82
CA ASP A 242 13.71 -19.27 10.43
C ASP A 242 12.59 -19.65 9.44
N VAL A 243 11.57 -18.81 9.32
CA VAL A 243 10.43 -19.00 8.42
C VAL A 243 10.53 -18.12 7.17
N SER A 244 11.65 -17.44 6.95
CA SER A 244 11.91 -16.64 5.76
C SER A 244 13.29 -16.89 5.18
N VAL A 245 13.41 -16.88 3.86
CA VAL A 245 14.70 -17.05 3.16
C VAL A 245 15.52 -15.76 3.22
N ALA A 246 14.85 -14.63 3.12
CA ALA A 246 15.49 -13.32 3.16
C ALA A 246 14.50 -12.27 3.67
N SER A 247 15.03 -11.17 4.19
CA SER A 247 14.24 -10.01 4.57
C SER A 247 14.87 -8.71 4.07
N ARG A 248 14.02 -7.69 3.91
CA ARG A 248 14.42 -6.33 3.55
C ARG A 248 13.67 -5.36 4.45
N SER A 249 14.42 -4.46 5.08
CA SER A 249 13.86 -3.34 5.83
C SER A 249 13.78 -2.11 4.93
N ASN A 250 12.58 -1.56 4.80
CA ASN A 250 12.28 -0.34 4.09
C ASN A 250 12.09 0.80 5.08
N LYS A 251 12.31 2.04 4.63
CA LYS A 251 12.11 3.22 5.50
C LYS A 251 10.65 3.26 6.00
N PRO A 252 10.41 3.31 7.32
CA PRO A 252 9.08 3.55 7.85
C PRO A 252 8.57 4.94 7.44
N ILE A 253 7.25 5.06 7.24
CA ILE A 253 6.60 6.30 6.82
C ILE A 253 5.78 6.86 7.97
N GLY A 254 6.04 8.12 8.33
CA GLY A 254 5.43 8.79 9.47
C GLY A 254 6.04 8.37 10.81
N ASP A 255 5.46 8.86 11.89
CA ASP A 255 5.92 8.66 13.28
C ASP A 255 5.25 7.48 13.99
N ARG A 256 4.18 6.93 13.39
CA ARG A 256 3.45 5.77 13.92
C ARG A 256 3.95 4.43 13.40
N MET A 257 4.62 4.41 12.25
CA MET A 257 5.12 3.18 11.66
C MET A 257 6.52 2.90 12.19
N ILE A 258 6.70 1.80 12.90
CA ILE A 258 8.00 1.38 13.43
C ILE A 258 8.69 0.38 12.50
N MET A 259 7.91 -0.37 11.72
CA MET A 259 8.42 -1.37 10.79
C MET A 259 7.73 -1.26 9.44
N ASN A 260 8.52 -1.34 8.38
CA ASN A 260 8.07 -1.54 7.01
C ASN A 260 9.04 -2.52 6.36
N ALA A 261 8.68 -3.79 6.29
CA ALA A 261 9.58 -4.83 5.81
C ALA A 261 8.94 -5.71 4.74
N ALA A 262 9.78 -6.29 3.91
CA ALA A 262 9.43 -7.35 2.98
C ALA A 262 10.17 -8.63 3.40
N PHE A 263 9.51 -9.77 3.29
CA PHE A 263 10.05 -11.08 3.57
C PHE A 263 9.89 -11.96 2.33
N LEU A 264 10.96 -12.63 1.95
CA LEU A 264 10.95 -13.64 0.90
C LEU A 264 10.73 -14.99 1.57
N VAL A 265 9.64 -15.65 1.24
CA VAL A 265 9.19 -16.88 1.88
C VAL A 265 9.02 -17.94 0.79
N THR A 266 9.43 -19.17 1.07
CA THR A 266 9.24 -20.28 0.13
C THR A 266 7.80 -20.80 0.22
N ARG A 267 7.30 -21.39 -0.86
CA ARG A 267 5.95 -21.96 -0.91
C ARG A 267 5.65 -22.97 0.21
N ASP A 268 6.65 -23.75 0.62
CA ASP A 268 6.55 -24.75 1.69
C ASP A 268 6.52 -24.16 3.11
N THR A 269 7.04 -22.95 3.30
CA THR A 269 7.09 -22.27 4.61
C THR A 269 6.02 -21.17 4.77
N GLU A 270 5.18 -20.96 3.76
CA GLU A 270 4.10 -19.96 3.75
C GLU A 270 3.18 -20.06 4.98
N GLU A 271 2.62 -21.25 5.25
CA GLU A 271 1.71 -21.45 6.39
C GLU A 271 2.42 -21.23 7.74
N ALA A 272 3.69 -21.61 7.83
CA ALA A 272 4.50 -21.41 9.04
C ALA A 272 4.81 -19.92 9.27
N PHE A 273 5.09 -19.18 8.20
CA PHE A 273 5.28 -17.74 8.25
C PHE A 273 4.01 -17.03 8.72
N ASP A 274 2.86 -17.37 8.13
CA ASP A 274 1.53 -16.88 8.51
C ASP A 274 1.22 -17.11 10.00
N ALA A 275 1.47 -18.32 10.49
CA ALA A 275 1.26 -18.68 11.88
C ALA A 275 2.17 -17.88 12.81
N ARG A 276 3.45 -17.71 12.46
CA ARG A 276 4.42 -16.96 13.26
C ARG A 276 4.07 -15.48 13.32
N VAL A 277 3.62 -14.86 12.22
CA VAL A 277 3.15 -13.47 12.24
C VAL A 277 1.94 -13.30 13.16
N LYS A 278 0.98 -14.24 13.14
CA LYS A 278 -0.19 -14.22 14.04
C LYS A 278 0.21 -14.38 15.51
N GLU A 279 1.11 -15.30 15.81
CA GLU A 279 1.66 -15.52 17.16
C GLU A 279 2.33 -14.25 17.67
N ILE A 280 3.24 -13.65 16.89
CA ILE A 280 3.89 -12.39 17.24
C ILE A 280 2.85 -11.30 17.50
N GLY A 281 1.87 -11.14 16.60
CA GLY A 281 0.80 -10.16 16.75
C GLY A 281 0.02 -10.30 18.05
N SER A 282 -0.22 -11.54 18.51
CA SER A 282 -0.93 -11.83 19.77
C SER A 282 -0.12 -11.50 21.03
N ARG A 283 1.21 -11.34 20.93
CA ARG A 283 2.07 -10.97 22.07
C ARG A 283 2.09 -9.47 22.32
N TYR A 284 1.74 -8.65 21.34
CA TYR A 284 1.84 -7.19 21.42
C TYR A 284 0.48 -6.51 21.16
N ASP A 285 -0.36 -6.42 22.19
CA ASP A 285 -1.68 -5.78 22.12
C ASP A 285 -1.65 -4.30 21.69
N LYS A 286 -0.49 -3.64 21.85
CA LYS A 286 -0.29 -2.21 21.57
C LYS A 286 0.20 -1.93 20.15
N LEU A 287 0.53 -2.99 19.41
CA LEU A 287 1.04 -2.90 18.05
C LEU A 287 -0.03 -3.34 17.05
N THR A 288 -0.17 -2.58 15.98
CA THR A 288 -1.03 -2.93 14.85
C THR A 288 -0.16 -3.52 13.74
N PHE A 289 -0.36 -4.80 13.46
CA PHE A 289 0.28 -5.50 12.36
C PHE A 289 -0.57 -5.41 11.10
N LYS A 290 0.03 -4.96 9.99
CA LYS A 290 -0.55 -5.00 8.65
C LYS A 290 0.29 -5.93 7.80
N TYR A 291 -0.28 -7.09 7.52
CA TYR A 291 0.33 -8.18 6.78
C TYR A 291 -0.34 -8.30 5.41
N THR A 292 0.45 -8.33 4.33
CA THR A 292 -0.07 -8.42 2.95
C THR A 292 0.78 -9.33 2.08
N GLY A 293 0.14 -9.98 1.10
CA GLY A 293 0.77 -10.90 0.16
C GLY A 293 -0.15 -12.10 -0.12
N PRO A 294 0.31 -13.11 -0.87
CA PRO A 294 1.63 -13.18 -1.53
C PRO A 294 1.74 -12.20 -2.70
N TRP A 295 2.90 -11.55 -2.83
CA TRP A 295 3.21 -10.63 -3.92
C TRP A 295 4.37 -11.14 -4.79
N PRO A 296 4.46 -10.69 -6.05
CA PRO A 296 5.70 -10.77 -6.82
C PRO A 296 6.89 -10.18 -6.04
N PRO A 297 8.12 -10.70 -6.23
CA PRO A 297 9.29 -10.33 -5.44
C PRO A 297 9.91 -8.96 -5.80
N TYR A 298 9.11 -7.88 -5.73
CA TYR A 298 9.53 -6.51 -6.06
C TYR A 298 10.74 -6.03 -5.24
N ASN A 299 10.84 -6.39 -3.95
CA ASN A 299 11.93 -5.96 -3.07
C ASN A 299 13.17 -6.86 -3.15
N PHE A 300 13.08 -8.01 -3.83
CA PHE A 300 14.14 -9.01 -3.90
C PHE A 300 14.74 -9.17 -5.29
N VAL A 301 14.15 -8.53 -6.30
CA VAL A 301 14.68 -8.48 -7.66
C VAL A 301 15.28 -7.11 -7.95
N ASN A 302 16.57 -7.08 -8.28
CA ASN A 302 17.24 -5.87 -8.76
C ASN A 302 18.20 -6.25 -9.88
N ILE A 303 17.82 -5.94 -11.12
CA ILE A 303 18.64 -6.17 -12.31
C ILE A 303 19.08 -4.80 -12.81
N ARG A 304 20.37 -4.51 -12.70
CA ARG A 304 20.96 -3.31 -13.28
C ARG A 304 21.20 -3.56 -14.77
N LEU A 305 20.26 -3.14 -15.59
CA LEU A 305 20.41 -3.16 -17.03
C LEU A 305 21.38 -2.06 -17.44
N LYS A 306 22.58 -2.44 -17.93
CA LYS A 306 23.44 -1.53 -18.67
C LYS A 306 22.89 -1.45 -20.09
N LEU A 307 21.99 -0.50 -20.33
CA LEU A 307 21.64 -0.12 -21.69
C LEU A 307 22.85 0.61 -22.28
N GLU A 308 23.71 -0.10 -23.00
CA GLU A 308 24.62 0.57 -23.93
C GLU A 308 23.74 1.20 -25.01
N ARG A 309 23.80 2.53 -25.12
CA ARG A 309 23.08 3.23 -26.18
C ARG A 309 23.69 2.79 -27.51
N ALA A 310 22.93 2.05 -28.31
CA ALA A 310 23.25 1.85 -29.71
C ALA A 310 23.38 3.24 -30.37
N HIS A 311 24.53 3.48 -30.98
CA HIS A 311 24.90 4.71 -31.69
C HIS A 311 24.17 4.84 -33.03
#